data_AF-A0A8I1QKS3-F1
#
_entry.id   AF-A0A8I1QKS3-F1
#
_cell.length_a   1.000
_cell.length_b   1.000
_cell.length_c   1.000
_cell.angle_alpha   90.00
_cell.angle_beta   90.00
_cell.angle_gamma   90.00
#
_symmetry.space_group_name_H-M   'P 1'
#
loop_
_entity.id
_entity.type
_entity.pdbx_description
1 polymer ?
#
loop_
_entity_poly.entity_id
_entity_poly.type
_entity_poly.pdbx_seq_one_letter_code
_entity_poly.pdbx_strand_id
1 'polypeptide(L)'
;MSSAILKPLPRWADVVLLPILNLALAFIVSGLVVLAIGQDPLAALNAIVTGAFGNGYNFGYTLYYSTNFMFTGLAVAVAAHAGLFNIGGNGQAYIAGLGVIAVALPLQFLPWWITFPIAIVAGAAVGGLWGFIPGWLQAKRGSHVVITTIMFNFIAAAIMVYMVVNVLKPAGILAPESAMIAPEGRMPKLGAFIPWFKNTDVNFTLVLALVCLVGAYILIWHTRFGFAMRALGQNPTATRYAGMSNSRIIMIVMTMSGALAGMVAVNQVVGVQYRLVLDYVADAGFVGIAVALMGRNHPVGILLAAVLFGALYQGGNELQYVIPGLSKEMVVVIQALVILFTGAMEGLFRPGLQRIFMTLSPQQKAGAIEANSVKSGS
;
A
#
# COMPACT_ATOMS: atom_id res chain seq x y z
N MET A 1 35.14 -11.84 18.15
CA MET A 1 34.17 -12.85 17.67
C MET A 1 34.11 -12.78 16.15
N SER A 2 34.55 -13.84 15.48
CA SER A 2 34.69 -13.93 14.02
C SER A 2 33.34 -13.73 13.33
N SER A 3 33.20 -12.65 12.54
CA SER A 3 32.10 -12.51 11.58
C SER A 3 32.36 -13.48 10.43
N ALA A 4 31.99 -14.74 10.62
CA ALA A 4 31.91 -15.68 9.51
C ALA A 4 31.04 -15.03 8.42
N ILE A 5 31.61 -14.80 7.24
CA ILE A 5 30.92 -14.20 6.10
C ILE A 5 29.82 -15.19 5.71
N LEU A 6 28.61 -14.93 6.21
CA LEU A 6 27.47 -15.79 5.95
C LEU A 6 27.14 -15.68 4.45
N LYS A 7 27.34 -16.75 3.69
CA LYS A 7 26.89 -16.87 2.30
C LYS A 7 25.41 -16.49 2.19
N PRO A 8 25.02 -15.82 1.10
CA PRO A 8 23.63 -15.42 0.88
C PRO A 8 22.74 -16.67 0.80
N LEU A 9 21.50 -16.53 1.29
CA LEU A 9 20.49 -17.59 1.23
C LEU A 9 20.17 -17.95 -0.23
N PRO A 10 19.71 -19.19 -0.51
CA PRO A 10 19.10 -19.52 -1.78
C PRO A 10 17.97 -18.53 -2.10
N ARG A 11 17.86 -18.09 -3.36
CA ARG A 11 16.87 -17.06 -3.77
C ARG A 11 15.42 -17.44 -3.38
N TRP A 12 15.06 -18.72 -3.45
CA TRP A 12 13.73 -19.18 -3.05
C TRP A 12 13.48 -19.05 -1.54
N ALA A 13 14.50 -19.28 -0.70
CA ALA A 13 14.39 -19.16 0.75
C ALA A 13 14.28 -17.69 1.17
N ASP A 14 14.97 -16.79 0.45
CA ASP A 14 14.87 -15.34 0.66
C ASP A 14 13.48 -14.80 0.25
N VAL A 15 12.95 -15.27 -0.88
CA VAL A 15 11.70 -14.75 -1.46
C VAL A 15 10.44 -15.38 -0.85
N VAL A 16 10.50 -16.65 -0.42
CA VAL A 16 9.29 -17.39 0.01
C VAL A 16 9.37 -17.79 1.49
N LEU A 17 10.47 -18.43 1.91
CA LEU A 17 10.57 -18.98 3.26
C LEU A 17 10.62 -17.87 4.32
N LEU A 18 11.44 -16.83 4.11
CA LEU A 18 11.57 -15.71 5.05
C LEU A 18 10.24 -14.99 5.29
N PRO A 19 9.48 -14.54 4.26
CA PRO A 19 8.18 -13.92 4.47
C PRO A 19 7.18 -14.83 5.20
N ILE A 20 7.14 -16.13 4.87
CA ILE A 20 6.24 -17.09 5.52
C ILE A 20 6.59 -17.23 7.01
N LEU A 21 7.87 -17.33 7.37
CA LEU A 21 8.30 -17.42 8.76
C LEU A 21 7.98 -16.15 9.54
N ASN A 22 8.21 -14.97 8.95
CA ASN A 22 7.87 -13.70 9.57
C ASN A 22 6.36 -13.55 9.78
N LEU A 23 5.55 -13.97 8.79
CA LEU A 23 4.10 -13.94 8.89
C LEU A 23 3.59 -14.93 9.95
N ALA A 24 4.15 -16.15 9.99
CA ALA A 24 3.81 -17.13 11.02
C ALA A 24 4.15 -16.61 12.42
N LEU A 25 5.33 -16.01 12.61
CA LEU A 25 5.70 -15.38 13.87
C LEU A 25 4.75 -14.25 14.24
N ALA A 26 4.35 -13.41 13.27
CA ALA A 26 3.39 -12.35 13.50
C ALA A 26 2.05 -12.89 14.01
N PHE A 27 1.53 -13.97 13.40
CA PHE A 27 0.29 -14.61 13.86
C PHE A 27 0.44 -15.27 15.22
N ILE A 28 1.58 -15.88 15.53
CA ILE A 28 1.84 -16.46 16.85
C ILE A 28 1.83 -15.37 17.92
N VAL A 29 2.57 -14.27 17.71
CA VAL A 29 2.63 -13.16 18.67
C VAL A 29 1.28 -12.46 18.79
N SER A 30 0.58 -12.27 17.68
CA SER A 30 -0.80 -11.75 17.68
C SER A 30 -1.74 -12.65 18.46
N GLY A 31 -1.62 -13.97 18.32
CA GLY A 31 -2.39 -14.95 19.08
C GLY A 31 -2.09 -14.90 20.57
N LEU A 32 -0.84 -14.69 20.98
CA LEU A 32 -0.48 -14.49 22.39
C LEU A 32 -1.13 -13.22 22.96
N VAL A 33 -1.23 -12.14 22.18
CA VAL A 33 -1.95 -10.93 22.61
C VAL A 33 -3.44 -11.20 22.77
N VAL A 34 -4.06 -11.94 21.84
CA VAL A 34 -5.48 -12.34 21.93
C VAL A 34 -5.72 -13.20 23.18
N LEU A 35 -4.82 -14.15 23.49
CA LEU A 35 -4.88 -14.94 24.74
C LEU A 35 -4.78 -14.08 25.98
N ALA A 36 -3.88 -13.09 25.99
CA ALA A 36 -3.67 -12.21 27.13
C ALA A 36 -4.93 -11.37 27.47
N ILE A 37 -5.81 -11.16 26.48
CA ILE A 37 -7.07 -10.43 26.61
C ILE A 37 -8.22 -11.39 27.00
N GLY A 38 -7.94 -12.69 27.13
CA GLY A 38 -8.91 -13.71 27.53
C GLY A 38 -9.77 -14.26 26.38
N GLN A 39 -9.34 -14.04 25.13
CA GLN A 39 -10.03 -14.52 23.93
C GLN A 39 -9.27 -15.72 23.33
N ASP A 40 -9.97 -16.59 22.61
CA ASP A 40 -9.35 -17.73 21.92
C ASP A 40 -8.72 -17.29 20.57
N PRO A 41 -7.40 -17.44 20.36
CA PRO A 41 -6.74 -17.10 19.11
C PRO A 41 -7.20 -17.93 17.93
N LEU A 42 -7.56 -19.20 18.15
CA LEU A 42 -7.99 -20.07 17.07
C LEU A 42 -9.37 -19.66 16.59
N ALA A 43 -10.29 -19.34 17.51
CA ALA A 43 -11.56 -18.71 17.18
C ALA A 43 -11.36 -17.38 16.44
N ALA A 44 -10.45 -16.52 16.92
CA ALA A 44 -10.17 -15.24 16.27
C ALA A 44 -9.61 -15.43 14.85
N LEU A 45 -8.67 -16.35 14.65
CA LEU A 45 -8.11 -16.67 13.34
C LEU A 45 -9.16 -17.23 12.39
N ASN A 46 -10.00 -18.17 12.85
CA ASN A 46 -11.09 -18.71 12.06
C ASN A 46 -12.11 -17.62 11.68
N ALA A 47 -12.39 -16.68 12.58
CA ALA A 47 -13.25 -15.55 12.30
C ALA A 47 -12.64 -14.60 11.26
N ILE A 48 -11.32 -14.32 11.30
CA ILE A 48 -10.64 -13.55 10.24
C ILE A 48 -10.76 -14.26 8.90
N VAL A 49 -10.44 -15.55 8.84
CA VAL A 49 -10.43 -16.32 7.58
C VAL A 49 -11.84 -16.44 7.00
N THR A 50 -12.83 -16.74 7.83
CA THR A 50 -14.24 -16.84 7.40
C THR A 50 -14.80 -15.45 7.04
N GLY A 51 -14.42 -14.43 7.81
CA GLY A 51 -14.78 -13.04 7.55
C GLY A 51 -14.15 -12.47 6.29
N ALA A 52 -13.02 -13.01 5.83
CA ALA A 52 -12.36 -12.60 4.59
C ALA A 52 -12.78 -13.43 3.37
N PHE A 53 -12.91 -14.75 3.51
CA PHE A 53 -13.09 -15.68 2.38
C PHE A 53 -14.37 -16.53 2.43
N GLY A 54 -15.15 -16.45 3.51
CA GLY A 54 -16.24 -17.40 3.78
C GLY A 54 -17.41 -17.34 2.79
N ASN A 55 -17.68 -16.18 2.20
CA ASN A 55 -18.73 -16.02 1.19
C ASN A 55 -18.33 -14.96 0.15
N GLY A 56 -19.09 -14.88 -0.95
CA GLY A 56 -18.83 -13.89 -2.01
C GLY A 56 -18.94 -12.44 -1.55
N TYR A 57 -19.70 -12.18 -0.48
CA TYR A 57 -19.81 -10.86 0.14
C TYR A 57 -18.50 -10.44 0.81
N ASN A 58 -18.00 -11.27 1.72
CA ASN A 58 -16.75 -11.12 2.48
C ASN A 58 -15.54 -11.04 1.55
N PHE A 59 -15.49 -11.92 0.56
CA PHE A 59 -14.42 -11.90 -0.42
C PHE A 59 -14.48 -10.64 -1.31
N GLY A 60 -15.68 -10.17 -1.62
CA GLY A 60 -15.86 -8.87 -2.25
C GLY A 60 -15.24 -7.76 -1.43
N TYR A 61 -15.64 -7.57 -0.17
CA TYR A 61 -15.05 -6.54 0.67
C TYR A 61 -13.53 -6.67 0.84
N THR A 62 -13.01 -7.90 0.92
CA THR A 62 -11.57 -8.16 0.89
C THR A 62 -10.92 -7.55 -0.34
N LEU A 63 -11.42 -7.83 -1.55
CA LEU A 63 -10.90 -7.26 -2.79
C LEU A 63 -11.06 -5.73 -2.85
N TYR A 64 -12.15 -5.20 -2.30
CA TYR A 64 -12.39 -3.76 -2.21
C TYR A 64 -11.28 -3.06 -1.41
N TYR A 65 -10.97 -3.54 -0.20
CA TYR A 65 -9.88 -2.98 0.62
C TYR A 65 -8.52 -3.22 -0.02
N SER A 66 -8.29 -4.41 -0.58
CA SER A 66 -7.06 -4.72 -1.32
C SER A 66 -6.83 -3.75 -2.47
N THR A 67 -7.87 -3.29 -3.15
CA THR A 67 -7.75 -2.32 -4.25
C THR A 67 -7.12 -1.00 -3.77
N ASN A 68 -7.56 -0.48 -2.61
CA ASN A 68 -6.96 0.72 -2.03
C ASN A 68 -5.49 0.49 -1.65
N PHE A 69 -5.20 -0.67 -1.05
CA PHE A 69 -3.83 -1.03 -0.64
C PHE A 69 -2.89 -1.31 -1.81
N MET A 70 -3.40 -1.78 -2.96
CA MET A 70 -2.63 -1.91 -4.19
C MET A 70 -2.19 -0.53 -4.70
N PHE A 71 -3.09 0.46 -4.72
CA PHE A 71 -2.77 1.82 -5.16
C PHE A 71 -1.74 2.50 -4.24
N THR A 72 -1.96 2.44 -2.93
CA THR A 72 -1.04 3.06 -1.97
C THR A 72 0.30 2.32 -1.86
N GLY A 73 0.28 0.98 -1.95
CA GLY A 73 1.49 0.16 -2.03
C GLY A 73 2.32 0.46 -3.27
N LEU A 74 1.67 0.61 -4.44
CA LEU A 74 2.34 1.03 -5.67
C LEU A 74 2.90 2.44 -5.57
N ALA A 75 2.16 3.38 -4.97
CA ALA A 75 2.62 4.75 -4.76
C ALA A 75 3.94 4.77 -3.97
N VAL A 76 4.00 4.00 -2.87
CA VAL A 76 5.22 3.88 -2.04
C VAL A 76 6.33 3.19 -2.82
N ALA A 77 6.03 2.08 -3.51
CA ALA A 77 7.02 1.32 -4.25
C ALA A 77 7.67 2.13 -5.39
N VAL A 78 6.90 2.94 -6.12
CA VAL A 78 7.43 3.82 -7.16
C VAL A 78 8.40 4.85 -6.57
N ALA A 79 8.07 5.45 -5.43
CA ALA A 79 8.98 6.37 -4.73
C ALA A 79 10.24 5.65 -4.22
N ALA A 80 10.08 4.45 -3.66
CA ALA A 80 11.18 3.67 -3.10
C ALA A 80 12.23 3.28 -4.15
N HIS A 81 11.83 3.00 -5.40
CA HIS A 81 12.78 2.72 -6.48
C HIS A 81 13.70 3.90 -6.82
N ALA A 82 13.29 5.13 -6.53
CA ALA A 82 14.10 6.32 -6.67
C ALA A 82 14.86 6.70 -5.38
N GLY A 83 14.84 5.84 -4.36
CA GLY A 83 15.46 6.10 -3.06
C GLY A 83 14.68 7.08 -2.18
N LEU A 84 13.40 7.31 -2.47
CA LEU A 84 12.54 8.23 -1.72
C LEU A 84 11.57 7.45 -0.83
N PHE A 85 11.49 7.83 0.45
CA PHE A 85 10.51 7.26 1.38
C PHE A 85 9.31 8.20 1.53
N ASN A 86 8.30 8.02 0.66
CA ASN A 86 7.08 8.85 0.66
C ASN A 86 6.06 8.34 1.69
N ILE A 87 5.82 9.13 2.75
CA ILE A 87 4.78 8.86 3.77
C ILE A 87 3.51 9.69 3.52
N GLY A 88 3.51 10.52 2.48
CA GLY A 88 2.45 11.45 2.11
C GLY A 88 1.27 10.81 1.36
N GLY A 89 1.28 9.49 1.17
CA GLY A 89 0.26 8.79 0.39
C GLY A 89 -1.17 9.05 0.89
N ASN A 90 -1.35 9.15 2.21
CA ASN A 90 -2.65 9.50 2.80
C ASN A 90 -3.12 10.90 2.40
N GLY A 91 -2.29 11.94 2.55
CA GLY A 91 -2.65 13.31 2.18
C GLY A 91 -2.83 13.48 0.67
N GLN A 92 -1.98 12.82 -0.14
CA GLN A 92 -2.09 12.79 -1.60
C GLN A 92 -3.42 12.16 -2.05
N ALA A 93 -3.78 11.01 -1.47
CA ALA A 93 -5.08 10.39 -1.68
C ALA A 93 -6.20 11.34 -1.24
N TYR A 94 -6.11 11.90 -0.04
CA TYR A 94 -7.19 12.66 0.57
C TYR A 94 -7.58 13.89 -0.25
N ILE A 95 -6.59 14.70 -0.65
CA ILE A 95 -6.79 15.88 -1.52
C ILE A 95 -7.20 15.49 -2.95
N ALA A 96 -6.78 14.33 -3.47
CA ALA A 96 -7.28 13.84 -4.77
C ALA A 96 -8.80 13.67 -4.79
N GLY A 97 -9.43 13.42 -3.65
CA GLY A 97 -10.89 13.41 -3.48
C GLY A 97 -11.57 14.72 -3.88
N LEU A 98 -10.93 15.87 -3.64
CA LEU A 98 -11.42 17.17 -4.13
C LEU A 98 -11.41 17.23 -5.65
N GLY A 99 -10.34 16.73 -6.28
CA GLY A 99 -10.25 16.65 -7.75
C GLY A 99 -11.33 15.76 -8.34
N VAL A 100 -11.53 14.59 -7.75
CA VAL A 100 -12.54 13.62 -8.18
C VAL A 100 -13.94 14.21 -8.04
N ILE A 101 -14.31 14.78 -6.89
CA ILE A 101 -15.66 15.30 -6.67
C ILE A 101 -15.94 16.56 -7.50
N ALA A 102 -14.93 17.41 -7.71
CA ALA A 102 -15.06 18.63 -8.51
C ALA A 102 -15.39 18.34 -9.97
N VAL A 103 -15.01 17.17 -10.47
CA VAL A 103 -15.35 16.71 -11.83
C VAL A 103 -16.60 15.83 -11.82
N ALA A 104 -16.76 14.96 -10.83
CA ALA A 104 -17.86 14.00 -10.80
C ALA A 104 -19.23 14.67 -10.57
N LEU A 105 -19.30 15.75 -9.77
CA LEU A 105 -20.56 16.47 -9.52
C LEU A 105 -21.09 17.21 -10.76
N PRO A 106 -20.29 18.01 -11.50
CA PRO A 106 -20.77 18.65 -12.72
C PRO A 106 -21.13 17.65 -13.83
N LEU A 107 -20.41 16.53 -13.90
CA LEU A 107 -20.63 15.50 -14.92
C LEU A 107 -21.62 14.42 -14.49
N GLN A 108 -22.35 14.61 -13.38
CA GLN A 108 -23.23 13.60 -12.81
C GLN A 108 -24.37 13.14 -13.74
N PHE A 109 -24.74 13.96 -14.73
CA PHE A 109 -25.76 13.65 -15.74
C PHE A 109 -25.22 12.82 -16.90
N LEU A 110 -23.89 12.76 -17.06
CA LEU A 110 -23.25 11.91 -18.04
C LEU A 110 -23.17 10.48 -17.49
N PRO A 111 -23.21 9.50 -18.38
CA PRO A 111 -23.16 8.11 -17.96
C PRO A 111 -21.76 7.75 -17.41
N TRP A 112 -21.74 6.84 -16.44
CA TRP A 112 -20.55 6.48 -15.65
C TRP A 112 -19.27 6.19 -16.44
N TRP A 113 -19.37 5.60 -17.63
CA TRP A 113 -18.25 5.27 -18.52
C TRP A 113 -17.53 6.52 -19.08
N ILE A 114 -18.14 7.70 -19.01
CA ILE A 114 -17.51 8.99 -19.32
C ILE A 114 -17.00 9.64 -18.02
N THR A 115 -17.83 9.67 -16.98
CA THR A 115 -17.48 10.29 -15.70
C THR A 115 -16.28 9.59 -15.04
N PHE A 116 -16.18 8.27 -15.16
CA PHE A 116 -15.13 7.46 -14.54
C PHE A 116 -13.71 7.74 -15.10
N PRO A 117 -13.45 7.69 -16.42
CA PRO A 117 -12.14 8.07 -16.97
C PRO A 117 -11.72 9.50 -16.62
N ILE A 118 -12.66 10.45 -16.62
CA ILE A 118 -12.33 11.85 -16.29
C ILE A 118 -12.03 11.98 -14.79
N ALA A 119 -12.79 11.29 -13.93
CA ALA A 119 -12.50 11.21 -12.50
C ALA A 119 -11.12 10.58 -12.21
N ILE A 120 -10.72 9.56 -12.99
CA ILE A 120 -9.36 8.99 -12.92
C ILE A 120 -8.30 10.05 -13.20
N VAL A 121 -8.43 10.76 -14.31
CA VAL A 121 -7.47 11.81 -14.69
C VAL A 121 -7.44 12.91 -13.64
N ALA A 122 -8.60 13.32 -13.11
CA ALA A 122 -8.69 14.34 -12.07
C ALA A 122 -8.05 13.91 -10.75
N GLY A 123 -8.33 12.69 -10.28
CA GLY A 123 -7.73 12.13 -9.06
C GLY A 123 -6.22 11.96 -9.20
N ALA A 124 -5.75 11.42 -10.33
CA ALA A 124 -4.34 11.28 -10.64
C ALA A 124 -3.63 12.64 -10.74
N ALA A 125 -4.26 13.63 -11.38
CA ALA A 125 -3.69 14.96 -11.55
C ALA A 125 -3.58 15.69 -10.20
N VAL A 126 -4.65 15.71 -9.40
CA VAL A 126 -4.65 16.42 -8.11
C VAL A 126 -3.75 15.72 -7.09
N GLY A 127 -3.82 14.39 -6.97
CA GLY A 127 -2.91 13.62 -6.13
C GLY A 127 -1.44 13.77 -6.57
N GLY A 128 -1.19 13.77 -7.88
CA GLY A 128 0.13 13.97 -8.45
C GLY A 128 0.68 15.38 -8.23
N LEU A 129 -0.14 16.42 -8.39
CA LEU A 129 0.22 17.79 -8.06
C LEU A 129 0.53 17.95 -6.57
N TRP A 130 -0.23 17.29 -5.70
CA TRP A 130 0.04 17.28 -4.27
C TRP A 130 1.38 16.61 -3.95
N GLY A 131 1.69 15.50 -4.62
CA GLY A 131 2.99 14.82 -4.51
C GLY A 131 4.17 15.59 -5.14
N PHE A 132 3.91 16.35 -6.19
CA PHE A 132 4.90 17.18 -6.86
C PHE A 132 5.51 18.22 -5.92
N ILE A 133 4.71 18.82 -5.02
CA ILE A 133 5.19 19.91 -4.13
C ILE A 133 6.30 19.42 -3.18
N PRO A 134 6.12 18.36 -2.37
CA PRO A 134 7.22 17.77 -1.60
C PRO A 134 8.39 17.28 -2.48
N GLY A 135 8.09 16.73 -3.66
CA GLY A 135 9.12 16.30 -4.61
C GLY A 135 9.99 17.47 -5.09
N TRP A 136 9.40 18.62 -5.39
CA TRP A 136 10.10 19.83 -5.77
C TRP A 136 10.93 20.38 -4.60
N LEU A 137 10.37 20.41 -3.39
CA LEU A 137 11.09 20.84 -2.17
C LEU A 137 12.34 19.98 -1.93
N GLN A 138 12.21 18.65 -2.03
CA GLN A 138 13.37 17.76 -1.94
C GLN A 138 14.37 18.00 -3.07
N ALA A 139 13.89 18.09 -4.31
CA ALA A 139 14.73 18.18 -5.50
C ALA A 139 15.51 19.49 -5.63
N LYS A 140 14.97 20.59 -5.09
CA LYS A 140 15.53 21.96 -5.24
C LYS A 140 16.06 22.55 -3.94
N ARG A 141 15.42 22.27 -2.81
CA ARG A 141 15.80 22.83 -1.50
C ARG A 141 16.47 21.81 -0.58
N GLY A 142 16.53 20.54 -0.97
CA GLY A 142 17.12 19.49 -0.13
C GLY A 142 16.29 19.15 1.12
N SER A 143 15.03 19.59 1.18
CA SER A 143 14.13 19.31 2.30
C SER A 143 13.81 17.81 2.34
N HIS A 144 13.96 17.17 3.50
CA HIS A 144 13.76 15.73 3.64
C HIS A 144 12.33 15.29 3.27
N VAL A 145 12.18 14.36 2.31
CA VAL A 145 10.86 13.88 1.82
C VAL A 145 9.97 13.39 2.96
N VAL A 146 10.53 12.64 3.92
CA VAL A 146 9.74 12.09 5.02
C VAL A 146 9.04 13.19 5.84
N ILE A 147 9.79 14.20 6.28
CA ILE A 147 9.25 15.29 7.11
C ILE A 147 8.23 16.10 6.29
N THR A 148 8.60 16.49 5.08
CA THR A 148 7.72 17.31 4.23
C THR A 148 6.41 16.60 3.91
N THR A 149 6.46 15.31 3.57
CA THR A 149 5.26 14.54 3.24
C THR A 149 4.37 14.27 4.45
N ILE A 150 4.94 14.06 5.66
CA ILE A 150 4.15 13.97 6.90
C ILE A 150 3.44 15.29 7.19
N MET A 151 4.14 16.43 7.10
CA MET A 151 3.53 17.75 7.31
C MET A 151 2.41 18.03 6.30
N PHE A 152 2.60 17.63 5.05
CA PHE A 152 1.58 17.77 4.00
C PHE A 152 0.34 16.91 4.22
N ASN A 153 0.41 15.81 4.99
CA ASN A 153 -0.78 15.06 5.39
C ASN A 153 -1.69 15.91 6.31
N PHE A 154 -1.11 16.62 7.28
CA PHE A 154 -1.87 17.50 8.17
C PHE A 154 -2.45 18.70 7.43
N ILE A 155 -1.68 19.30 6.51
CA ILE A 155 -2.17 20.39 5.66
C ILE A 155 -3.32 19.90 4.78
N ALA A 156 -3.19 18.72 4.17
CA ALA A 156 -4.25 18.09 3.39
C ALA A 156 -5.52 17.89 4.23
N ALA A 157 -5.38 17.40 5.46
CA ALA A 157 -6.51 17.20 6.36
C ALA A 157 -7.21 18.52 6.72
N ALA A 158 -6.46 19.57 7.04
CA ALA A 158 -7.01 20.89 7.34
C ALA A 158 -7.76 21.50 6.13
N ILE A 159 -7.18 21.41 4.93
CA ILE A 159 -7.83 21.88 3.69
C ILE A 159 -9.09 21.07 3.41
N MET A 160 -9.06 19.75 3.57
CA MET A 160 -10.21 18.88 3.35
C MET A 160 -11.37 19.24 4.27
N VAL A 161 -11.11 19.43 5.57
CA VAL A 161 -12.13 19.86 6.54
C VAL A 161 -12.72 21.20 6.11
N TYR A 162 -11.88 22.18 5.76
CA TYR A 162 -12.36 23.49 5.31
C TYR A 162 -13.24 23.39 4.06
N MET A 163 -12.77 22.68 3.03
CA MET A 163 -13.45 22.55 1.74
C MET A 163 -14.78 21.80 1.88
N VAL A 164 -14.79 20.70 2.62
CA VAL A 164 -16.02 19.92 2.81
C VAL A 164 -17.03 20.72 3.63
N VAL A 165 -16.64 21.31 4.76
CA VAL A 165 -17.57 21.99 5.67
C VAL A 165 -18.10 23.31 5.12
N ASN A 166 -17.24 24.12 4.49
CA ASN A 166 -17.59 25.50 4.12
C ASN A 166 -17.94 25.67 2.63
N VAL A 167 -17.50 24.77 1.75
CA VAL A 167 -17.66 24.94 0.29
C VAL A 167 -18.56 23.88 -0.32
N LEU A 168 -18.34 22.60 0.01
CA LEU A 168 -18.99 21.47 -0.68
C LEU A 168 -20.26 20.99 0.02
N LYS A 169 -20.43 21.29 1.31
CA LYS A 169 -21.58 20.84 2.10
C LYS A 169 -22.87 21.48 1.60
N PRO A 170 -23.88 20.70 1.18
CA PRO A 170 -25.18 21.25 0.80
C PRO A 170 -25.89 21.94 1.96
N ALA A 171 -26.66 22.99 1.65
CA ALA A 171 -27.50 23.64 2.64
C ALA A 171 -28.53 22.65 3.21
N GLY A 172 -28.67 22.64 4.53
CA GLY A 172 -29.61 21.76 5.24
C GLY A 172 -29.04 20.40 5.67
N ILE A 173 -27.81 20.05 5.29
CA ILE A 173 -27.12 18.85 5.78
C ILE A 173 -26.18 19.23 6.92
N LEU A 174 -26.33 18.56 8.06
CA LEU A 174 -25.46 18.75 9.23
C LEU A 174 -24.13 17.99 9.09
N ALA A 175 -24.15 16.82 8.45
CA ALA A 175 -22.96 16.00 8.24
C ALA A 175 -21.95 16.71 7.31
N PRO A 176 -20.64 16.61 7.60
CA PRO A 176 -19.59 17.17 6.75
C PRO A 176 -19.34 16.27 5.53
N GLU A 177 -20.24 16.37 4.54
CA GLU A 177 -20.14 15.62 3.29
C GLU A 177 -20.55 16.50 2.10
N SER A 178 -20.02 16.19 0.91
CA SER A 178 -20.47 16.83 -0.33
C SER A 178 -21.87 16.38 -0.72
N ALA A 179 -22.46 17.06 -1.71
CA ALA A 179 -23.61 16.54 -2.44
C ALA A 179 -23.34 15.11 -2.95
N MET A 180 -24.42 14.32 -3.03
CA MET A 180 -24.38 12.97 -3.59
C MET A 180 -24.44 13.04 -5.12
N ILE A 181 -23.55 12.34 -5.80
CA ILE A 181 -23.50 12.22 -7.26
C ILE A 181 -24.79 11.57 -7.74
N ALA A 182 -25.40 12.09 -8.81
CA ALA A 182 -26.59 11.49 -9.43
C ALA A 182 -26.36 10.04 -9.92
N PRO A 183 -27.38 9.15 -9.89
CA PRO A 183 -27.24 7.74 -10.22
C PRO A 183 -26.56 7.44 -11.57
N GLU A 184 -26.74 8.29 -12.57
CA GLU A 184 -26.23 8.14 -13.93
C GLU A 184 -24.70 8.21 -13.98
N GLY A 185 -24.12 9.10 -13.18
CA GLY A 185 -22.67 9.31 -13.07
C GLY A 185 -21.98 8.36 -12.09
N ARG A 186 -22.72 7.54 -11.34
CA ARG A 186 -22.17 6.58 -10.37
C ARG A 186 -21.55 5.39 -11.08
N MET A 187 -20.31 5.05 -10.70
CA MET A 187 -19.70 3.84 -11.22
C MET A 187 -20.45 2.61 -10.67
N PRO A 188 -20.87 1.67 -11.53
CA PRO A 188 -21.55 0.48 -11.07
C PRO A 188 -20.59 -0.44 -10.31
N LYS A 189 -21.13 -1.08 -9.27
CA LYS A 189 -20.45 -2.13 -8.51
C LYS A 189 -20.41 -3.43 -9.32
N LEU A 190 -19.40 -4.27 -9.10
CA LEU A 190 -19.22 -5.55 -9.80
C LEU A 190 -20.36 -6.52 -9.55
N GLY A 191 -21.05 -6.41 -8.41
CA GLY A 191 -22.25 -7.19 -8.11
C GLY A 191 -23.42 -6.99 -9.10
N ALA A 192 -23.40 -5.92 -9.89
CA ALA A 192 -24.38 -5.72 -10.97
C ALA A 192 -24.13 -6.64 -12.18
N PHE A 193 -22.90 -7.14 -12.35
CA PHE A 193 -22.50 -7.99 -13.48
C PHE A 193 -22.24 -9.43 -13.07
N ILE A 194 -21.75 -9.64 -11.84
CA ILE A 194 -21.35 -10.94 -11.32
C ILE A 194 -22.21 -11.25 -10.07
N PRO A 195 -23.16 -12.20 -10.17
CA PRO A 195 -24.07 -12.53 -9.06
C PRO A 195 -23.37 -12.95 -7.77
N TRP A 196 -22.15 -13.49 -7.88
CA TRP A 196 -21.35 -13.90 -6.73
C TRP A 196 -20.88 -12.73 -5.86
N PHE A 197 -20.78 -11.52 -6.43
CA PHE A 197 -20.41 -10.28 -5.73
C PHE A 197 -21.61 -9.40 -5.37
N LYS A 198 -22.82 -9.97 -5.31
CA LYS A 198 -24.05 -9.24 -4.99
C LYS A 198 -23.92 -8.55 -3.62
N ASN A 199 -24.34 -7.28 -3.56
CA ASN A 199 -24.27 -6.42 -2.37
C ASN A 199 -22.85 -6.13 -1.84
N THR A 200 -21.82 -6.19 -2.68
CA THR A 200 -20.45 -5.83 -2.29
C THR A 200 -20.01 -4.49 -2.86
N ASP A 201 -19.04 -3.85 -2.21
CA ASP A 201 -18.47 -2.57 -2.62
C ASP A 201 -17.36 -2.68 -3.68
N VAL A 202 -17.05 -3.89 -4.16
CA VAL A 202 -16.10 -4.07 -5.26
C VAL A 202 -16.65 -3.44 -6.52
N ASN A 203 -15.78 -2.71 -7.23
CA ASN A 203 -16.14 -1.99 -8.43
C ASN A 203 -14.97 -2.05 -9.44
N PHE A 204 -15.13 -1.37 -10.58
CA PHE A 204 -14.14 -1.40 -11.66
C PHE A 204 -12.78 -0.78 -11.31
N THR A 205 -12.61 -0.10 -10.18
CA THR A 205 -11.25 0.31 -9.76
C THR A 205 -10.33 -0.86 -9.45
N LEU A 206 -10.87 -2.06 -9.17
CA LEU A 206 -10.03 -3.27 -9.06
C LEU A 206 -9.29 -3.54 -10.38
N VAL A 207 -9.99 -3.45 -11.51
CA VAL A 207 -9.38 -3.63 -12.85
C VAL A 207 -8.32 -2.56 -13.07
N LEU A 208 -8.63 -1.32 -12.71
CA LEU A 208 -7.69 -0.21 -12.79
C LEU A 208 -6.43 -0.42 -11.92
N ALA A 209 -6.57 -0.96 -10.70
CA ALA A 209 -5.44 -1.28 -9.84
C ALA A 209 -4.55 -2.37 -10.47
N LEU A 210 -5.15 -3.40 -11.07
CA LEU A 210 -4.41 -4.43 -11.82
C LEU A 210 -3.68 -3.84 -13.04
N VAL A 211 -4.32 -2.94 -13.78
CA VAL A 211 -3.68 -2.21 -14.88
C VAL A 211 -2.52 -1.36 -14.38
N CYS A 212 -2.67 -0.66 -13.25
CA CYS A 212 -1.60 0.11 -12.62
C CYS A 212 -0.44 -0.78 -12.11
N LEU A 213 -0.72 -2.00 -11.62
CA LEU A 213 0.31 -2.97 -11.22
C LEU A 213 1.17 -3.39 -12.43
N VAL A 214 0.52 -3.75 -13.53
CA VAL A 214 1.21 -4.11 -14.78
C VAL A 214 1.95 -2.89 -15.34
N GLY A 215 1.32 -1.72 -15.34
CA GLY A 215 1.92 -0.47 -15.79
C GLY A 215 3.15 -0.08 -14.98
N ALA A 216 3.12 -0.21 -13.66
CA ALA A 216 4.26 0.03 -12.79
C ALA A 216 5.39 -0.99 -13.02
N TYR A 217 5.05 -2.25 -13.26
CA TYR A 217 6.03 -3.27 -13.64
C TYR A 217 6.76 -2.90 -14.94
N ILE A 218 6.01 -2.58 -15.99
CA ILE A 218 6.58 -2.15 -17.27
C ILE A 218 7.42 -0.88 -17.07
N LEU A 219 6.90 0.11 -16.35
CA LEU A 219 7.60 1.36 -16.09
C LEU A 219 8.96 1.13 -15.43
N ILE A 220 9.02 0.36 -14.33
CA ILE A 220 10.23 0.23 -13.51
C ILE A 220 11.28 -0.65 -14.19
N TRP A 221 10.88 -1.74 -14.84
CA TRP A 221 11.81 -2.74 -15.38
C TRP A 221 12.01 -2.66 -16.90
N HIS A 222 11.05 -2.14 -17.66
CA HIS A 222 11.09 -2.16 -19.12
C HIS A 222 11.19 -0.77 -19.78
N THR A 223 11.38 0.31 -19.02
CA THR A 223 11.57 1.66 -19.59
C THR A 223 12.91 2.31 -19.22
N ARG A 224 13.35 3.27 -20.07
CA ARG A 224 14.53 4.11 -19.81
C ARG A 224 14.36 4.95 -18.54
N PHE A 225 13.15 5.45 -18.30
CA PHE A 225 12.85 6.18 -17.07
C PHE A 225 12.96 5.26 -15.85
N GLY A 226 12.42 4.03 -15.93
CA GLY A 226 12.61 2.97 -14.94
C GLY A 226 14.05 2.71 -14.55
N PHE A 227 14.92 2.59 -15.56
CA PHE A 227 16.36 2.47 -15.34
C PHE A 227 16.93 3.69 -14.59
N ALA A 228 16.58 4.91 -15.01
CA ALA A 228 17.05 6.14 -14.37
C ALA A 228 16.56 6.27 -12.91
N MET A 229 15.31 5.89 -12.63
CA MET A 229 14.76 5.83 -11.26
C MET A 229 15.58 4.89 -10.38
N ARG A 230 15.77 3.64 -10.84
CA ARG A 230 16.54 2.63 -10.09
C ARG A 230 17.99 3.02 -9.89
N ALA A 231 18.63 3.61 -10.90
CA ALA A 231 19.98 4.13 -10.80
C ALA A 231 20.08 5.25 -9.76
N LEU A 232 19.09 6.16 -9.73
CA LEU A 232 19.02 7.24 -8.75
C LEU A 232 18.90 6.70 -7.32
N GLY A 233 18.01 5.72 -7.12
CA GLY A 233 17.79 5.12 -5.80
C GLY A 233 19.00 4.36 -5.26
N GLN A 234 19.85 3.83 -6.13
CA GLN A 234 21.09 3.15 -5.73
C GLN A 234 22.24 4.14 -5.47
N ASN A 235 22.45 5.11 -6.36
CA ASN A 235 23.52 6.08 -6.21
C ASN A 235 23.19 7.41 -6.92
N PRO A 236 22.76 8.44 -6.17
CA PRO A 236 22.52 9.77 -6.71
C PRO A 236 23.76 10.45 -7.31
N THR A 237 24.95 10.16 -6.79
CA THR A 237 26.20 10.72 -7.30
C THR A 237 26.55 10.13 -8.66
N ALA A 238 26.42 8.81 -8.82
CA ALA A 238 26.69 8.12 -10.09
C ALA A 238 25.73 8.56 -11.20
N THR A 239 24.45 8.76 -10.89
CA THR A 239 23.46 9.25 -11.86
C THR A 239 23.76 10.67 -12.35
N ARG A 240 24.25 11.54 -11.45
CA ARG A 240 24.69 12.89 -11.83
C ARG A 240 25.91 12.85 -12.76
N TYR A 241 26.87 11.97 -12.49
CA TYR A 241 28.03 11.76 -13.39
C TYR A 241 27.62 11.17 -14.74
N ALA A 242 26.57 10.33 -14.77
CA ALA A 242 26.00 9.78 -16.01
C ALA A 242 25.14 10.80 -16.79
N GLY A 243 25.12 12.08 -16.40
CA GLY A 243 24.37 13.15 -17.08
C GLY A 243 22.86 13.16 -16.82
N MET A 244 22.37 12.35 -15.87
CA MET A 244 20.95 12.30 -15.52
C MET A 244 20.59 13.45 -14.57
N SER A 245 19.40 14.04 -14.75
CA SER A 245 18.90 15.09 -13.86
C SER A 245 18.17 14.48 -12.66
N ASN A 246 18.86 14.32 -11.53
CA ASN A 246 18.27 13.81 -10.30
C ASN A 246 17.04 14.61 -9.87
N SER A 247 17.11 15.94 -9.94
CA SER A 247 15.97 16.80 -9.57
C SER A 247 14.73 16.52 -10.42
N ARG A 248 14.89 16.33 -11.74
CA ARG A 248 13.77 16.02 -12.63
C ARG A 248 13.19 14.65 -12.31
N ILE A 249 14.03 13.65 -12.07
CA ILE A 249 13.59 12.30 -11.72
C ILE A 249 12.80 12.32 -10.40
N ILE A 250 13.31 12.98 -9.36
CA ILE A 250 12.62 13.09 -8.05
C ILE A 250 11.23 13.71 -8.22
N MET A 251 11.13 14.83 -8.95
CA MET A 251 9.85 15.52 -9.16
C MET A 251 8.84 14.64 -9.91
N ILE A 252 9.27 13.96 -10.98
CA ILE A 252 8.39 13.07 -11.76
C ILE A 252 7.97 11.88 -10.89
N VAL A 253 8.90 11.23 -10.19
CA VAL A 253 8.60 10.07 -9.33
C VAL A 253 7.61 10.41 -8.24
N MET A 254 7.79 11.54 -7.57
CA MET A 254 6.86 11.99 -6.53
C MET A 254 5.48 12.36 -7.09
N THR A 255 5.43 12.91 -8.30
CA THR A 255 4.17 13.16 -9.02
C THR A 255 3.48 11.84 -9.36
N MET A 256 4.20 10.84 -9.85
CA MET A 256 3.64 9.53 -10.17
C MET A 256 3.16 8.78 -8.91
N SER A 257 3.93 8.88 -7.82
CA SER A 257 3.56 8.36 -6.51
C SER A 257 2.25 8.98 -6.02
N GLY A 258 2.14 10.31 -6.08
CA GLY A 258 0.91 11.02 -5.72
C GLY A 258 -0.28 10.69 -6.65
N ALA A 259 -0.04 10.52 -7.94
CA ALA A 259 -1.07 10.12 -8.88
C ALA A 259 -1.62 8.73 -8.57
N LEU A 260 -0.76 7.76 -8.26
CA LEU A 260 -1.15 6.41 -7.84
C LEU A 260 -1.91 6.42 -6.51
N ALA A 261 -1.45 7.20 -5.52
CA ALA A 261 -2.17 7.36 -4.26
C ALA A 261 -3.54 8.01 -4.46
N GLY A 262 -3.65 8.98 -5.38
CA GLY A 262 -4.90 9.65 -5.75
C GLY A 262 -5.97 8.72 -6.31
N MET A 263 -5.60 7.55 -6.83
CA MET A 263 -6.55 6.56 -7.35
C MET A 263 -7.45 5.96 -6.27
N VAL A 264 -7.03 6.00 -4.99
CA VAL A 264 -7.87 5.62 -3.85
C VAL A 264 -9.14 6.47 -3.79
N ALA A 265 -9.03 7.76 -4.14
CA ALA A 265 -10.18 8.65 -4.20
C ALA A 265 -11.22 8.22 -5.23
N VAL A 266 -10.79 7.65 -6.36
CA VAL A 266 -11.71 7.15 -7.39
C VAL A 266 -12.53 5.97 -6.86
N ASN A 267 -11.88 5.02 -6.18
CA ASN A 267 -12.55 3.85 -5.59
C ASN A 267 -13.58 4.27 -4.55
N GLN A 268 -13.20 5.19 -3.65
CA GLN A 268 -14.04 5.61 -2.53
C GLN A 268 -15.15 6.57 -2.93
N VAL A 269 -14.81 7.64 -3.67
CA VAL A 269 -15.74 8.75 -3.95
C VAL A 269 -16.71 8.41 -5.09
N VAL A 270 -16.23 7.83 -6.19
CA VAL A 270 -17.08 7.53 -7.37
C VAL A 270 -17.56 6.07 -7.35
N GLY A 271 -16.84 5.17 -6.68
CA GLY A 271 -17.16 3.73 -6.68
C GLY A 271 -18.06 3.25 -5.56
N VAL A 272 -18.05 3.91 -4.38
CA VAL A 272 -18.78 3.40 -3.21
C VAL A 272 -19.62 4.46 -2.54
N GLN A 273 -18.99 5.54 -2.06
CA GLN A 273 -19.69 6.54 -1.27
C GLN A 273 -20.58 7.45 -2.12
N TYR A 274 -20.22 7.64 -3.40
CA TYR A 274 -20.88 8.55 -4.34
C TYR A 274 -20.97 10.00 -3.85
N ARG A 275 -20.12 10.36 -2.90
CA ARG A 275 -19.96 11.67 -2.28
C ARG A 275 -18.59 11.71 -1.63
N LEU A 276 -18.13 12.91 -1.33
CA LEU A 276 -16.90 13.13 -0.58
C LEU A 276 -17.23 13.28 0.90
N VAL A 277 -16.73 12.35 1.72
CA VAL A 277 -16.86 12.37 3.19
C VAL A 277 -15.48 12.57 3.81
N LEU A 278 -15.43 13.15 5.00
CA LEU A 278 -14.18 13.21 5.76
C LEU A 278 -13.65 11.79 6.07
N ASP A 279 -12.33 11.66 6.12
CA ASP A 279 -11.59 10.44 6.46
C ASP A 279 -11.88 9.21 5.57
N TYR A 280 -12.36 9.43 4.34
CA TYR A 280 -12.67 8.32 3.42
C TYR A 280 -11.45 7.45 3.03
N VAL A 281 -10.22 7.96 3.21
CA VAL A 281 -8.98 7.23 2.90
C VAL A 281 -8.72 6.13 3.93
N ALA A 282 -9.26 6.27 5.16
CA ALA A 282 -9.18 5.30 6.25
C ALA A 282 -7.74 4.77 6.47
N ASP A 283 -6.77 5.67 6.49
CA ASP A 283 -5.34 5.40 6.66
C ASP A 283 -4.70 4.41 5.66
N ALA A 284 -5.35 4.15 4.52
CA ALA A 284 -4.83 3.23 3.50
C ALA A 284 -3.43 3.60 2.99
N GLY A 285 -3.04 4.87 3.07
CA GLY A 285 -1.70 5.35 2.73
C GLY A 285 -0.61 4.79 3.66
N PHE A 286 -0.87 4.69 4.96
CA PHE A 286 0.08 4.11 5.92
C PHE A 286 0.15 2.58 5.77
N VAL A 287 -1.01 1.92 5.58
CA VAL A 287 -1.05 0.48 5.27
C VAL A 287 -0.29 0.18 3.98
N GLY A 288 -0.38 1.06 2.98
CA GLY A 288 0.36 0.97 1.73
C GLY A 288 1.89 0.89 1.91
N ILE A 289 2.44 1.56 2.92
CA ILE A 289 3.89 1.46 3.23
C ILE A 289 4.24 0.03 3.60
N ALA A 290 3.45 -0.59 4.47
CA ALA A 290 3.68 -1.97 4.86
C ALA A 290 3.51 -2.95 3.69
N VAL A 291 2.48 -2.75 2.87
CA VAL A 291 2.24 -3.56 1.67
C VAL A 291 3.42 -3.46 0.70
N ALA A 292 3.99 -2.26 0.51
CA ALA A 292 5.16 -2.06 -0.34
C ALA A 292 6.40 -2.75 0.24
N LEU A 293 6.64 -2.63 1.55
CA LEU A 293 7.78 -3.27 2.22
C LEU A 293 7.68 -4.81 2.17
N MET A 294 6.53 -5.37 2.56
CA MET A 294 6.26 -6.81 2.49
C MET A 294 6.35 -7.34 1.06
N GLY A 295 5.81 -6.57 0.10
CA GLY A 295 5.91 -6.87 -1.33
C GLY A 295 7.31 -6.64 -1.92
N ARG A 296 8.30 -6.22 -1.12
CA ARG A 296 9.67 -5.90 -1.53
C ARG A 296 9.72 -4.89 -2.68
N ASN A 297 8.79 -3.96 -2.69
CA ASN A 297 8.52 -3.00 -3.76
C ASN A 297 8.21 -3.64 -5.14
N HIS A 298 8.03 -4.96 -5.25
CA HIS A 298 7.71 -5.60 -6.52
C HIS A 298 6.19 -5.63 -6.73
N PRO A 299 5.65 -5.27 -7.92
CA PRO A 299 4.20 -5.24 -8.16
C PRO A 299 3.47 -6.54 -7.83
N VAL A 300 4.05 -7.70 -8.17
CA VAL A 300 3.46 -9.00 -7.80
C VAL A 300 3.44 -9.21 -6.28
N GLY A 301 4.50 -8.77 -5.58
CA GLY A 301 4.54 -8.84 -4.12
C GLY A 301 3.52 -7.90 -3.47
N ILE A 302 3.32 -6.71 -4.04
CA ILE A 302 2.31 -5.72 -3.62
C ILE A 302 0.91 -6.28 -3.81
N LEU A 303 0.63 -6.97 -4.92
CA LEU A 303 -0.66 -7.63 -5.14
C LEU A 303 -0.96 -8.65 -4.04
N LEU A 304 -0.01 -9.56 -3.76
CA LEU A 304 -0.19 -10.60 -2.74
C LEU A 304 -0.33 -10.00 -1.34
N ALA A 305 0.52 -9.01 -1.00
CA ALA A 305 0.46 -8.32 0.28
C ALA A 305 -0.84 -7.52 0.44
N ALA A 306 -1.31 -6.83 -0.60
CA ALA A 306 -2.56 -6.07 -0.56
C ALA A 306 -3.78 -7.00 -0.37
N VAL A 307 -3.77 -8.21 -0.95
CA VAL A 307 -4.79 -9.23 -0.70
C VAL A 307 -4.76 -9.69 0.76
N LEU A 308 -3.57 -9.97 1.30
CA LEU A 308 -3.42 -10.34 2.71
C LEU A 308 -3.92 -9.22 3.65
N PHE A 309 -3.52 -7.98 3.43
CA PHE A 309 -3.96 -6.84 4.26
C PHE A 309 -5.45 -6.54 4.09
N GLY A 310 -5.99 -6.69 2.88
CA GLY A 310 -7.44 -6.59 2.63
C GLY A 310 -8.22 -7.66 3.41
N ALA A 311 -7.72 -8.89 3.44
CA ALA A 311 -8.31 -9.98 4.20
C ALA A 311 -8.24 -9.73 5.71
N LEU A 312 -7.12 -9.21 6.22
CA LEU A 312 -6.99 -8.82 7.63
C LEU A 312 -7.93 -7.66 7.99
N TYR A 313 -8.12 -6.69 7.09
CA TYR A 313 -8.99 -5.54 7.32
C TYR A 313 -10.47 -5.96 7.32
N GLN A 314 -10.91 -6.71 6.30
CA GLN A 314 -12.28 -7.19 6.23
C GLN A 314 -12.58 -8.23 7.31
N GLY A 315 -11.71 -9.23 7.47
CA GLY A 315 -11.84 -10.24 8.52
C GLY A 315 -11.93 -9.60 9.90
N GLY A 316 -11.07 -8.61 10.19
CA GLY A 316 -11.12 -7.83 11.42
C GLY A 316 -12.42 -7.03 11.63
N ASN A 317 -13.02 -6.52 10.56
CA ASN A 317 -14.35 -5.90 10.65
C ASN A 317 -15.43 -6.92 11.03
N GLU A 318 -15.36 -8.14 10.50
CA GLU A 318 -16.28 -9.23 10.86
C GLU A 318 -16.12 -9.69 12.33
N LEU A 319 -14.89 -9.69 12.90
CA LEU A 319 -14.68 -10.07 14.31
C LEU A 319 -15.51 -9.24 15.29
N GLN A 320 -15.72 -7.96 15.00
CA GLN A 320 -16.50 -7.07 15.86
C GLN A 320 -17.96 -7.49 15.98
N TYR A 321 -18.49 -8.16 14.94
CA TYR A 321 -19.88 -8.62 14.91
C TYR A 321 -20.04 -10.00 15.54
N VAL A 322 -19.01 -10.85 15.43
CA VAL A 322 -19.08 -12.26 15.85
C VAL A 322 -18.66 -12.47 17.30
N ILE A 323 -17.70 -11.70 17.81
CA ILE A 323 -17.15 -11.91 19.17
C ILE A 323 -17.36 -10.66 20.04
N PRO A 324 -18.26 -10.70 21.04
CA PRO A 324 -18.46 -9.62 21.99
C PRO A 324 -17.17 -9.30 22.76
N GLY A 325 -16.80 -8.02 22.82
CA GLY A 325 -15.59 -7.54 23.51
C GLY A 325 -14.35 -7.39 22.63
N LEU A 326 -14.43 -7.76 21.34
CA LEU A 326 -13.37 -7.53 20.36
C LEU A 326 -13.56 -6.16 19.67
N SER A 327 -12.65 -5.22 19.94
CA SER A 327 -12.72 -3.86 19.42
C SER A 327 -11.89 -3.68 18.14
N LYS A 328 -12.13 -2.60 17.38
CA LYS A 328 -11.33 -2.26 16.17
C LYS A 328 -9.85 -2.15 16.47
N GLU A 329 -9.51 -1.67 17.67
CA GLU A 329 -8.14 -1.48 18.13
C GLU A 329 -7.37 -2.80 18.13
N MET A 330 -8.02 -3.94 18.41
CA MET A 330 -7.37 -5.25 18.34
C MET A 330 -6.95 -5.62 16.92
N VAL A 331 -7.80 -5.35 15.92
CA VAL A 331 -7.46 -5.59 14.51
C VAL A 331 -6.29 -4.72 14.10
N VAL A 332 -6.27 -3.45 14.53
CA VAL A 332 -5.17 -2.52 14.28
C VAL A 332 -3.88 -3.02 14.94
N VAL A 333 -3.93 -3.57 16.15
CA VAL A 333 -2.76 -4.17 16.83
C VAL A 333 -2.25 -5.39 16.05
N ILE A 334 -3.12 -6.29 15.62
CA ILE A 334 -2.74 -7.46 14.81
C ILE A 334 -2.09 -7.00 13.50
N GLN A 335 -2.67 -6.01 12.81
CA GLN A 335 -2.07 -5.42 11.62
C GLN A 335 -0.70 -4.82 11.94
N ALA A 336 -0.56 -4.03 13.01
CA ALA A 336 0.70 -3.43 13.41
C ALA A 336 1.79 -4.49 13.71
N LEU A 337 1.43 -5.60 14.36
CA LEU A 337 2.33 -6.73 14.59
C LEU A 337 2.74 -7.40 13.27
N VAL A 338 1.79 -7.65 12.36
CA VAL A 338 2.09 -8.17 11.02
C VAL A 338 3.06 -7.24 10.29
N ILE A 339 2.84 -5.93 10.33
CA ILE A 339 3.73 -4.93 9.73
C ILE A 339 5.13 -4.97 10.38
N LEU A 340 5.19 -5.02 11.70
CA LEU A 340 6.44 -5.06 12.47
C LEU A 340 7.28 -6.28 12.09
N PHE A 341 6.69 -7.47 12.12
CA PHE A 341 7.42 -8.71 11.86
C PHE A 341 7.81 -8.89 10.40
N THR A 342 6.96 -8.47 9.46
CA THR A 342 7.17 -8.69 8.02
C THR A 342 7.97 -7.58 7.35
N GLY A 343 7.90 -6.34 7.86
CA GLY A 343 8.71 -5.22 7.39
C GLY A 343 9.96 -5.01 8.22
N ALA A 344 9.82 -4.61 9.48
CA ALA A 344 10.96 -4.18 10.30
C ALA A 344 11.85 -5.34 10.77
N MET A 345 11.26 -6.50 11.06
CA MET A 345 11.98 -7.69 11.53
C MET A 345 12.28 -8.69 10.40
N GLU A 346 12.26 -8.27 9.14
CA GLU A 346 12.54 -9.15 7.99
C GLU A 346 13.88 -9.91 8.15
N GLY A 347 14.88 -9.23 8.73
CA GLY A 347 16.21 -9.76 8.98
C GLY A 347 16.32 -10.72 10.16
N LEU A 348 15.28 -10.91 10.99
CA LEU A 348 15.37 -11.66 12.24
C LEU A 348 15.79 -13.12 12.01
N PHE A 349 15.14 -13.81 11.06
CA PHE A 349 15.44 -15.21 10.75
C PHE A 349 16.60 -15.39 9.76
N ARG A 350 17.07 -14.32 9.11
CA ARG A 350 18.09 -14.38 8.05
C ARG A 350 19.41 -14.98 8.55
N PRO A 351 20.02 -14.54 9.67
CA PRO A 351 21.26 -15.14 10.18
C PRO A 351 21.10 -16.61 10.60
N GLY A 352 19.95 -16.98 11.18
CA GLY A 352 19.66 -18.34 11.62
C GLY A 352 19.54 -19.31 10.45
N LEU A 353 18.78 -18.93 9.42
CA LEU A 353 18.65 -19.72 8.19
C LEU A 353 19.98 -19.83 7.45
N GLN A 354 20.78 -18.76 7.38
CA GLN A 354 22.10 -18.82 6.75
C GLN A 354 23.01 -19.87 7.40
N ARG A 355 22.97 -19.98 8.73
CA ARG A 355 23.73 -21.03 9.46
C ARG A 355 23.21 -22.42 9.15
N ILE A 356 21.90 -22.63 9.10
CA ILE A 356 21.28 -23.94 8.82
C ILE A 356 21.57 -24.41 7.38
N PHE A 357 21.46 -23.52 6.38
CA PHE A 357 21.72 -23.89 4.99
C PHE A 357 23.19 -24.20 4.70
N MET A 358 24.11 -23.57 5.45
CA MET A 358 25.54 -23.91 5.40
C MET A 358 25.85 -25.30 5.94
N THR A 359 25.15 -25.75 6.99
CA THR A 359 25.40 -27.08 7.56
C THR A 359 24.83 -28.20 6.70
N LEU A 360 23.77 -27.92 5.93
CA LEU A 360 23.06 -28.88 5.09
C LEU A 360 23.64 -29.08 3.68
N SER A 361 24.48 -28.18 3.18
CA SER A 361 25.02 -28.27 1.81
C SER A 361 26.44 -28.89 1.80
N PRO A 362 26.66 -30.12 1.27
CA PRO A 362 27.96 -30.80 1.29
C PRO A 362 29.07 -30.02 0.56
N GLN A 363 28.74 -29.37 -0.57
CA GLN A 363 29.66 -28.49 -1.31
C GLN A 363 30.04 -27.22 -0.52
N GLN A 364 29.22 -26.79 0.44
CA GLN A 364 29.48 -25.60 1.26
C GLN A 364 30.33 -25.92 2.49
N LYS A 365 30.24 -27.14 3.04
CA LYS A 365 31.19 -27.66 4.03
C LYS A 365 32.61 -27.73 3.47
N ALA A 366 32.80 -28.22 2.24
CA ALA A 366 34.11 -28.34 1.62
C ALA A 366 34.84 -26.98 1.49
N GLY A 367 34.15 -25.96 0.96
CA GLY A 367 34.74 -24.61 0.83
C GLY A 367 34.93 -23.86 2.16
N ALA A 368 34.18 -24.19 3.21
CA ALA A 368 34.38 -23.63 4.55
C ALA A 368 35.58 -24.27 5.27
N ILE A 369 35.87 -25.54 5.00
CA ILE A 369 37.06 -26.25 5.48
C ILE A 369 38.32 -25.69 4.80
N GLU A 370 38.30 -25.51 3.47
CA GLU A 370 39.42 -24.89 2.72
C GLU A 370 39.71 -23.45 3.16
N ALA A 371 38.70 -22.62 3.41
CA ALA A 371 38.89 -21.23 3.85
C ALA A 371 39.48 -21.13 5.28
N ASN A 372 39.20 -22.11 6.13
CA ASN A 372 39.79 -22.18 7.47
C ASN A 372 41.20 -22.78 7.47
N SER A 373 41.51 -23.72 6.57
CA SER A 373 42.87 -24.28 6.45
C SER A 373 43.88 -23.27 5.87
N VAL A 374 43.43 -22.35 4.99
CA VAL A 374 44.29 -21.27 4.46
C VAL A 374 44.61 -20.22 5.53
N LYS A 375 43.73 -20.01 6.51
CA LYS A 375 43.94 -19.04 7.61
C LYS A 375 44.74 -19.58 8.80
N SER A 376 44.86 -20.89 8.97
CA SER A 376 45.70 -21.48 10.02
C SER A 376 47.14 -21.74 9.56
N GLY A 377 47.44 -21.51 8.28
CA GLY A 377 48.77 -21.70 7.67
C GLY A 377 49.52 -20.39 7.36
N SER A 378 48.99 -19.24 7.78
CA SER A 378 49.61 -17.91 7.74
C SER A 378 49.69 -17.35 9.16
#